data_AF-A0A934QQL6-F1
#
_entry.id   AF-A0A934QQL6-F1
#
_cell.length_a   1.000
_cell.length_b   1.000
_cell.length_c   1.000
_cell.angle_alpha   90.00
_cell.angle_beta   90.00
_cell.angle_gamma   90.00
#
_symmetry.space_group_name_H-M   'P 1'
#
loop_
_entity.id
_entity.type
_entity.pdbx_description
1 polymer ?
#
loop_
_entity_poly.entity_id
_entity_poly.type
_entity_poly.pdbx_seq_one_letter_code
_entity_poly.pdbx_strand_id
1 'polypeptide(L)'
;MITNLLVEHASLVFGAAVLISLACAAVGYLLLRWRRWRTLWLLAALALVPVAALTLVPATSQLDTVRCTVQFAVPTPGRVELVANVALFVPPVYFAALALRRPLPALATGAVLSAGIEALQALVPAIGRACDTNDWAMNTLGALVAAVLAFATTALAGRASGGGDAGSDGVGGPPDVGGQRGGVDISHGARRSAETE
;
A
#
# COMPACT_ATOMS: atom_id res chain seq x y z
N MET A 1 -8.56 4.43 36.25
CA MET A 1 -7.50 3.40 36.37
C MET A 1 -7.03 2.87 35.01
N ILE A 2 -7.88 2.75 33.98
CA ILE A 2 -7.47 2.43 32.59
C ILE A 2 -6.51 3.49 31.99
N THR A 3 -6.68 4.76 32.38
CA THR A 3 -5.84 5.88 31.93
C THR A 3 -4.37 5.76 32.34
N ASN A 4 -4.03 5.14 33.49
CA ASN A 4 -2.63 4.91 33.88
C ASN A 4 -2.00 3.76 33.07
N LEU A 5 -2.76 2.71 32.75
CA LEU A 5 -2.30 1.62 31.88
C LEU A 5 -2.06 2.12 30.44
N LEU A 6 -2.94 2.95 29.88
CA LEU A 6 -2.75 3.50 28.53
C LEU A 6 -1.57 4.49 28.43
N VAL A 7 -1.27 5.23 29.51
CA VAL A 7 -0.11 6.13 29.57
C VAL A 7 1.19 5.35 29.81
N GLU A 8 1.18 4.29 30.62
CA GLU A 8 2.35 3.38 30.76
C GLU A 8 2.62 2.54 29.51
N HIS A 9 1.57 2.14 28.77
CA HIS A 9 1.66 1.23 27.63
C HIS A 9 1.58 1.95 26.27
N ALA A 10 1.58 3.29 26.27
CA ALA A 10 1.71 4.12 25.08
C ALA A 10 2.92 3.71 24.22
N SER A 11 4.02 3.36 24.89
CA SER A 11 5.24 2.82 24.29
C SER A 11 5.00 1.48 23.57
N LEU A 12 4.10 0.63 24.08
CA LEU A 12 3.76 -0.66 23.47
C LEU A 12 2.94 -0.48 22.20
N VAL A 13 2.00 0.47 22.17
CA VAL A 13 1.20 0.72 20.97
C VAL A 13 2.08 1.27 19.84
N PHE A 14 2.95 2.22 20.15
CA PHE A 14 3.93 2.71 19.19
C PHE A 14 4.92 1.61 18.77
N GLY A 15 5.41 0.82 19.73
CA GLY A 15 6.27 -0.34 19.47
C GLY A 15 5.61 -1.37 18.56
N ALA A 16 4.34 -1.69 18.79
CA ALA A 16 3.55 -2.58 17.94
C ALA A 16 3.38 -2.01 16.53
N ALA A 17 3.07 -0.71 16.39
CA ALA A 17 2.95 -0.07 15.07
C ALA A 17 4.27 -0.14 14.27
N VAL A 18 5.41 0.08 14.93
CA VAL A 18 6.74 -0.07 14.33
C VAL A 18 6.99 -1.53 13.95
N LEU A 19 6.73 -2.49 14.85
CA LEU A 19 6.91 -3.92 14.58
C LEU A 19 6.05 -4.40 13.41
N ILE A 20 4.79 -3.99 13.34
CA ILE A 20 3.88 -4.29 12.23
C ILE A 20 4.43 -3.74 10.92
N SER A 21 4.91 -2.49 10.92
CA SER A 21 5.49 -1.85 9.74
C SER A 21 6.75 -2.57 9.26
N LEU A 22 7.63 -2.97 10.18
CA LEU A 22 8.84 -3.73 9.87
C LEU A 22 8.51 -5.15 9.35
N ALA A 23 7.54 -5.83 9.97
CA ALA A 23 7.08 -7.13 9.52
C ALA A 23 6.48 -7.06 8.10
N CYS A 24 5.66 -6.04 7.83
CA CYS A 24 5.13 -5.78 6.49
C CYS A 24 6.25 -5.51 5.49
N ALA A 25 7.23 -4.67 5.83
CA ALA A 25 8.39 -4.39 5.00
C ALA A 25 9.15 -5.67 4.62
N ALA A 26 9.48 -6.49 5.62
CA ALA A 26 10.20 -7.76 5.42
C ALA A 26 9.41 -8.75 4.57
N VAL A 27 8.13 -8.99 4.91
CA VAL A 27 7.26 -9.91 4.15
C VAL A 27 7.06 -9.42 2.73
N GLY A 28 6.78 -8.13 2.53
CA GLY A 28 6.60 -7.55 1.20
C GLY A 28 7.85 -7.65 0.34
N TYR A 29 9.02 -7.39 0.91
CA TYR A 29 10.31 -7.54 0.22
C TYR A 29 10.53 -8.99 -0.25
N LEU A 30 10.31 -9.97 0.64
CA LEU A 30 10.45 -11.39 0.30
C LEU A 30 9.45 -11.82 -0.78
N LEU A 31 8.19 -11.39 -0.69
CA LEU A 31 7.15 -11.72 -1.66
C LEU A 31 7.41 -11.11 -3.05
N LEU A 32 7.97 -9.90 -3.12
CA LEU A 32 8.44 -9.32 -4.37
C LEU A 32 9.58 -10.14 -4.97
N ARG A 33 10.56 -10.53 -4.15
CA ARG A 33 11.70 -11.35 -4.59
C ARG A 33 11.25 -12.71 -5.13
N TRP A 34 10.24 -13.31 -4.51
CA TRP A 34 9.66 -14.59 -4.95
C TRP A 34 8.56 -14.44 -6.02
N ARG A 35 8.28 -13.21 -6.49
CA ARG A 35 7.26 -12.89 -7.50
C ARG A 35 5.84 -13.39 -7.15
N ARG A 36 5.50 -13.43 -5.86
CA ARG A 36 4.22 -13.96 -5.33
C ARG A 36 3.11 -12.90 -5.28
N TRP A 37 2.75 -12.33 -6.44
CA TRP A 37 1.80 -11.22 -6.53
C TRP A 37 0.38 -11.54 -6.02
N ARG A 38 -0.09 -12.79 -6.18
CA ARG A 38 -1.40 -13.23 -5.64
C ARG A 38 -1.44 -13.18 -4.12
N THR A 39 -0.34 -13.55 -3.46
CA THR A 39 -0.22 -13.52 -2.00
C THR A 39 -0.29 -12.08 -1.47
N LEU A 40 0.24 -11.10 -2.19
CA LEU A 40 0.11 -9.68 -1.82
C LEU A 40 -1.36 -9.23 -1.80
N TRP A 41 -2.16 -9.62 -2.79
CA TRP A 41 -3.60 -9.34 -2.80
C TRP A 41 -4.34 -10.04 -1.66
N LEU A 42 -4.00 -11.30 -1.36
CA LEU A 42 -4.59 -12.01 -0.22
C LEU A 42 -4.25 -11.33 1.11
N LEU A 43 -3.02 -10.89 1.31
CA LEU A 43 -2.62 -10.17 2.52
C LEU A 43 -3.29 -8.79 2.61
N ALA A 44 -3.43 -8.08 1.49
CA ALA A 44 -4.17 -6.81 1.46
C ALA A 44 -5.64 -7.02 1.86
N ALA A 45 -6.30 -8.04 1.31
CA ALA A 45 -7.67 -8.39 1.65
C ALA A 45 -7.82 -8.83 3.11
N LEU A 46 -6.90 -9.68 3.60
CA LEU A 46 -6.90 -10.13 4.99
C LEU A 46 -6.68 -8.96 5.96
N ALA A 47 -5.82 -8.01 5.61
CA ALA A 47 -5.56 -6.82 6.40
C ALA A 47 -6.74 -5.82 6.43
N LEU A 48 -7.67 -5.89 5.48
CA LEU A 48 -8.92 -5.12 5.51
C LEU A 48 -9.94 -5.69 6.51
N VAL A 49 -9.84 -6.97 6.88
CA VAL A 49 -10.75 -7.60 7.85
C VAL A 49 -10.76 -6.87 9.20
N PRO A 50 -9.62 -6.60 9.87
CA PRO A 50 -9.63 -5.85 11.12
C PRO A 50 -10.12 -4.41 10.96
N VAL A 51 -9.85 -3.76 9.81
CA VAL A 51 -10.40 -2.42 9.51
C VAL A 51 -11.93 -2.47 9.52
N ALA A 52 -12.52 -3.38 8.74
CA ALA A 52 -13.97 -3.54 8.66
C ALA A 52 -14.58 -3.93 10.02
N ALA A 53 -13.95 -4.87 10.73
CA ALA A 53 -14.42 -5.32 12.04
C ALA A 53 -14.44 -4.17 13.06
N LEU A 54 -13.38 -3.36 13.14
CA LEU A 54 -13.29 -2.30 14.14
C LEU A 54 -14.17 -1.09 13.82
N THR A 55 -14.50 -0.88 12.54
CA THR A 55 -15.22 0.32 12.08
C THR A 55 -16.71 0.09 11.83
N LEU A 56 -17.12 -1.14 11.48
CA LEU A 56 -18.50 -1.47 11.07
C LEU A 56 -19.24 -2.37 12.07
N VAL A 57 -18.54 -3.01 13.02
CA VAL A 57 -19.21 -3.75 14.08
C VAL A 57 -19.88 -2.74 15.03
N PRO A 58 -21.20 -2.88 15.29
CA PRO A 58 -21.91 -1.94 16.13
C PRO A 58 -21.28 -1.82 17.51
N ALA A 59 -21.00 -0.59 17.94
CA ALA A 59 -20.62 -0.32 19.32
C ALA A 59 -21.89 -0.24 20.17
N THR A 60 -21.86 -0.84 21.37
CA THR A 60 -22.97 -0.79 22.34
C THR A 60 -23.03 0.55 23.09
N SER A 61 -22.72 1.66 22.41
CA SER A 61 -22.84 3.01 22.95
C SER A 61 -24.31 3.27 23.28
N GLN A 62 -24.57 3.74 24.50
CA GLN A 62 -25.90 4.21 24.88
C GLN A 62 -26.34 5.28 23.88
N LEU A 63 -27.64 5.31 23.59
CA LEU A 63 -28.32 6.10 22.56
C LEU A 63 -28.27 7.63 22.79
N ASP A 64 -27.12 8.15 23.22
CA ASP A 64 -26.81 9.57 23.12
C ASP A 64 -26.72 9.94 21.64
N THR A 65 -27.18 11.14 21.32
CA THR A 65 -27.27 11.62 19.93
C THR A 65 -25.89 11.54 19.26
N VAL A 66 -25.68 10.51 18.42
CA VAL A 66 -24.46 10.31 17.65
C VAL A 66 -24.28 11.54 16.75
N ARG A 67 -23.31 12.40 17.09
CA ARG A 67 -22.98 13.59 16.30
C ARG A 67 -21.57 13.45 15.75
N CYS A 68 -21.42 13.79 14.48
CA CYS A 68 -20.13 13.89 13.85
C CYS A 68 -19.29 15.00 14.49
N THR A 69 -18.03 14.68 14.76
CA THR A 69 -17.07 15.61 15.33
C THR A 69 -16.08 16.04 14.26
N VAL A 70 -15.86 17.35 14.17
CA VAL A 70 -14.83 17.92 13.29
C VAL A 70 -13.67 18.37 14.17
N GLN A 71 -12.61 17.58 14.19
CA GLN A 71 -11.38 17.86 14.92
C GLN A 71 -10.16 17.34 14.16
N PHE A 72 -9.02 17.99 14.39
CA PHE A 72 -7.74 17.59 13.83
C PHE A 72 -6.71 17.55 14.94
N ALA A 73 -6.13 16.37 15.17
CA ALA A 73 -5.08 16.16 16.14
C ALA A 73 -3.85 15.54 15.48
N VAL A 74 -2.68 15.80 16.04
CA VAL A 74 -1.44 15.14 15.63
C VAL A 74 -1.28 13.87 16.46
N PRO A 75 -0.87 12.73 15.88
CA PRO A 75 -0.58 11.53 16.64
C PRO A 75 0.63 11.78 17.53
N THR A 76 0.42 11.69 18.83
CA THR A 76 1.48 11.74 19.85
C THR A 76 1.50 10.41 20.58
N PRO A 77 2.64 9.95 21.12
CA PRO A 77 2.72 8.68 21.84
C PRO A 77 1.66 8.54 22.97
N GLY A 78 1.31 9.63 23.66
CA GLY A 78 0.25 9.66 24.68
C GLY A 78 -1.19 9.57 24.15
N ARG A 79 -1.41 9.54 22.83
CA ARG A 79 -2.72 9.44 22.16
C ARG A 79 -2.77 8.13 21.37
N VAL A 80 -2.89 7.03 22.11
CA VAL A 80 -2.79 5.66 21.59
C VAL A 80 -3.81 5.32 20.50
N GLU A 81 -5.00 5.91 20.57
CA GLU A 81 -6.07 5.73 19.58
C GLU A 81 -5.64 6.25 18.20
N LEU A 82 -4.96 7.39 18.17
CA LEU A 82 -4.48 8.00 16.92
C LEU A 82 -3.38 7.17 16.27
N VAL A 83 -2.46 6.65 17.09
CA VAL A 83 -1.38 5.77 16.62
C VAL A 83 -1.97 4.45 16.11
N ALA A 84 -3.00 3.91 16.76
CA ALA A 84 -3.67 2.69 16.33
C ALA A 84 -4.33 2.85 14.96
N ASN A 85 -5.03 3.97 14.71
CA ASN A 85 -5.64 4.27 13.41
C ASN A 85 -4.60 4.36 12.28
N VAL A 86 -3.48 5.05 12.54
CA VAL A 86 -2.34 5.08 11.61
C VAL A 86 -1.85 3.66 11.31
N ALA A 87 -1.60 2.85 12.35
CA ALA A 87 -1.07 1.50 12.19
C ALA A 87 -2.04 0.56 11.46
N LEU A 88 -3.35 0.72 11.65
CA LEU A 88 -4.38 -0.14 11.09
C LEU A 88 -4.46 -0.04 9.55
N PHE A 89 -4.22 1.14 9.00
CA PHE A 89 -4.21 1.36 7.54
C PHE A 89 -2.88 1.00 6.86
N VAL A 90 -1.80 0.79 7.62
CA VAL A 90 -0.48 0.49 7.04
C VAL A 90 -0.49 -0.82 6.25
N PRO A 91 -0.86 -1.99 6.83
CA PRO A 91 -0.79 -3.26 6.11
C PRO A 91 -1.65 -3.33 4.82
N PRO A 92 -2.95 -2.96 4.80
CA PRO A 92 -3.77 -3.12 3.60
C PRO A 92 -3.29 -2.21 2.47
N VAL A 93 -2.93 -0.95 2.76
CA VAL A 93 -2.43 -0.01 1.74
C VAL A 93 -1.05 -0.43 1.25
N TYR A 94 -0.17 -0.89 2.14
CA TYR A 94 1.18 -1.32 1.77
C TYR A 94 1.15 -2.53 0.82
N PHE A 95 0.41 -3.57 1.16
CA PHE A 95 0.33 -4.77 0.31
C PHE A 95 -0.39 -4.49 -1.00
N ALA A 96 -1.44 -3.66 -1.00
CA ALA A 96 -2.09 -3.20 -2.22
C ALA A 96 -1.13 -2.40 -3.10
N ALA A 97 -0.36 -1.46 -2.54
CA ALA A 97 0.64 -0.67 -3.26
C ALA A 97 1.70 -1.55 -3.94
N LEU A 98 2.18 -2.59 -3.24
CA LEU A 98 3.12 -3.56 -3.80
C LEU A 98 2.48 -4.41 -4.92
N ALA A 99 1.24 -4.87 -4.72
CA ALA A 99 0.52 -5.67 -5.71
C ALA A 99 0.22 -4.87 -6.99
N LEU A 100 -0.17 -3.60 -6.84
CA LEU A 100 -0.43 -2.65 -7.92
C LEU A 100 0.87 -2.14 -8.56
N ARG A 101 2.00 -2.20 -7.85
CA ARG A 101 3.26 -1.51 -8.17
C ARG A 101 3.08 0.00 -8.36
N ARG A 102 2.06 0.57 -7.71
CA ARG A 102 1.68 1.99 -7.85
C ARG A 102 1.30 2.52 -6.46
N PRO A 103 2.24 3.15 -5.73
CA PRO A 103 2.00 3.61 -4.36
C PRO A 103 1.01 4.78 -4.29
N LEU A 104 1.00 5.69 -5.27
CA LEU A 104 0.09 6.84 -5.26
C LEU A 104 -1.40 6.45 -5.42
N PRO A 105 -1.79 5.59 -6.38
CA PRO A 105 -3.15 5.07 -6.42
C PRO A 105 -3.56 4.32 -5.15
N ALA A 106 -2.67 3.54 -4.54
CA ALA A 106 -2.98 2.83 -3.30
C ALA A 106 -3.21 3.80 -2.13
N LEU A 107 -2.41 4.87 -2.02
CA LEU A 107 -2.63 5.97 -1.09
C LEU A 107 -4.01 6.62 -1.28
N ALA A 108 -4.33 6.98 -2.52
CA ALA A 108 -5.62 7.60 -2.85
C ALA A 108 -6.79 6.67 -2.49
N THR A 109 -6.69 5.39 -2.83
CA THR A 109 -7.69 4.38 -2.45
C THR A 109 -7.83 4.26 -0.93
N GLY A 110 -6.72 4.28 -0.17
CA GLY A 110 -6.76 4.25 1.30
C GLY A 110 -7.48 5.48 1.88
N ALA A 111 -7.15 6.68 1.40
CA ALA A 111 -7.79 7.92 1.85
C ALA A 111 -9.30 7.95 1.52
N VAL A 112 -9.68 7.50 0.32
CA VAL A 112 -11.08 7.39 -0.12
C VAL A 112 -11.83 6.33 0.70
N LEU A 113 -11.21 5.18 0.95
CA LEU A 113 -11.80 4.13 1.78
C LEU A 113 -12.06 4.65 3.19
N SER A 114 -11.11 5.36 3.78
CA SER A 114 -11.31 5.95 5.11
C SER A 114 -12.43 6.99 5.12
N ALA A 115 -12.52 7.85 4.11
CA ALA A 115 -13.63 8.80 4.00
C ALA A 115 -14.99 8.08 3.81
N GLY A 116 -15.00 6.95 3.08
CA GLY A 116 -16.18 6.11 2.91
C GLY A 116 -16.65 5.47 4.21
N ILE A 117 -15.73 5.07 5.09
CA ILE A 117 -16.06 4.55 6.44
C ILE A 117 -16.75 5.64 7.28
N GLU A 118 -16.18 6.85 7.32
CA GLU A 118 -16.78 8.00 8.02
C GLU A 118 -18.17 8.34 7.48
N ALA A 119 -18.32 8.37 6.15
CA ALA A 119 -19.59 8.62 5.51
C ALA A 119 -20.63 7.53 5.85
N LEU A 120 -20.21 6.27 5.92
CA LEU A 120 -21.08 5.17 6.30
C LEU A 120 -21.50 5.27 7.77
N GLN A 121 -20.60 5.64 8.67
CA GLN A 121 -20.91 5.89 10.08
C GLN A 121 -21.85 7.09 10.26
N ALA A 122 -21.72 8.13 9.43
CA ALA A 122 -22.63 9.27 9.42
C ALA A 122 -24.03 8.93 8.88
N LEU A 123 -24.13 8.03 7.90
CA LEU A 123 -25.37 7.64 7.24
C LEU A 123 -26.09 6.46 7.91
N VAL A 124 -25.39 5.68 8.74
CA VAL A 124 -25.92 4.49 9.40
C VAL A 124 -25.78 4.62 10.93
N PRO A 125 -26.72 5.34 11.59
CA PRO A 125 -26.70 5.53 13.04
C PRO A 125 -26.71 4.23 13.84
N ALA A 126 -27.21 3.13 13.26
CA ALA A 126 -27.26 1.79 13.87
C ALA A 126 -25.86 1.19 14.15
N ILE A 127 -24.78 1.74 13.54
CA ILE A 127 -23.40 1.37 13.87
C ILE A 127 -23.02 1.90 15.27
N GLY A 128 -23.69 2.95 15.75
CA GLY A 128 -23.48 3.52 17.09
C GLY A 128 -22.15 4.28 17.25
N ARG A 129 -21.36 4.42 16.18
CA ARG A 129 -20.08 5.15 16.18
C ARG A 129 -20.27 6.55 15.61
N ALA A 130 -19.73 7.56 16.28
CA ALA A 130 -19.68 8.92 15.77
C ALA A 130 -18.58 9.04 14.71
N CYS A 131 -18.89 9.71 13.59
CA CYS A 131 -17.87 10.05 12.61
C CYS A 131 -16.94 11.14 13.18
N ASP A 132 -15.64 11.02 12.90
CA ASP A 132 -14.58 11.89 13.40
C ASP A 132 -13.56 12.17 12.29
N THR A 133 -13.39 13.44 11.91
CA THR A 133 -12.40 13.83 10.89
C THR A 133 -10.96 13.48 11.28
N ASN A 134 -10.71 13.27 12.57
CA ASN A 134 -9.43 12.82 13.06
C ASN A 134 -9.15 11.35 12.73
N ASP A 135 -10.16 10.49 12.74
CA ASP A 135 -10.04 9.10 12.31
C ASP A 135 -9.69 9.03 10.81
N TRP A 136 -10.35 9.84 10.00
CA TRP A 136 -9.98 10.02 8.59
C TRP A 136 -8.54 10.50 8.40
N ALA A 137 -8.12 11.51 9.16
CA ALA A 137 -6.76 12.05 9.07
C ALA A 137 -5.69 11.01 9.46
N MET A 138 -5.91 10.26 10.55
CA MET A 138 -4.96 9.26 11.04
C MET A 138 -4.87 8.06 10.09
N ASN A 139 -5.99 7.58 9.56
CA ASN A 139 -6.00 6.50 8.56
C ASN A 139 -5.29 6.94 7.26
N THR A 140 -5.52 8.18 6.83
CA THR A 140 -4.84 8.76 5.65
C THR A 140 -3.33 8.89 5.89
N LEU A 141 -2.91 9.26 7.10
CA LEU A 141 -1.50 9.28 7.48
C LEU A 141 -0.89 7.85 7.47
N GLY A 142 -1.63 6.85 7.96
CA GLY A 142 -1.25 5.44 7.83
C GLY A 142 -1.06 5.00 6.37
N ALA A 143 -1.98 5.41 5.49
CA ALA A 143 -1.88 5.16 4.06
C ALA A 143 -0.64 5.84 3.44
N LEU A 144 -0.30 7.05 3.88
CA LEU A 144 0.91 7.76 3.44
C LEU A 144 2.18 7.01 3.86
N VAL A 145 2.27 6.59 5.12
CA VAL A 145 3.38 5.79 5.65
C VAL A 145 3.53 4.50 4.83
N ALA A 146 2.42 3.80 4.57
CA ALA A 146 2.43 2.60 3.74
C ALA A 146 2.92 2.84 2.31
N ALA A 147 2.51 3.94 1.68
CA ALA A 147 2.94 4.28 0.32
C ALA A 147 4.45 4.56 0.26
N VAL A 148 5.00 5.26 1.26
CA VAL A 148 6.44 5.51 1.39
C VAL A 148 7.19 4.19 1.59
N LEU A 149 6.71 3.32 2.49
CA LEU A 149 7.29 1.99 2.71
C LEU A 149 7.26 1.14 1.45
N ALA A 150 6.14 1.11 0.72
CA ALA A 150 6.00 0.35 -0.52
C ALA A 150 6.97 0.84 -1.61
N PHE A 151 7.13 2.16 -1.73
CA PHE A 151 8.12 2.76 -2.62
C PHE A 151 9.55 2.34 -2.24
N ALA A 152 9.92 2.42 -0.96
CA ALA A 152 11.22 2.00 -0.49
C ALA A 152 11.47 0.49 -0.75
N THR A 153 10.50 -0.37 -0.43
CA THR A 153 10.61 -1.81 -0.63
C THR A 153 10.78 -2.17 -2.12
N THR A 154 10.02 -1.54 -3.01
CA THR A 154 10.14 -1.79 -4.46
C THR A 154 11.48 -1.31 -5.01
N ALA A 155 11.96 -0.14 -4.58
CA ALA A 155 13.28 0.37 -4.96
C ALA A 155 14.42 -0.56 -4.49
N LEU A 156 14.36 -1.05 -3.24
CA LEU A 156 15.35 -1.98 -2.69
C LEU A 156 15.35 -3.33 -3.42
N ALA A 157 14.17 -3.89 -3.71
CA ALA A 157 14.04 -5.14 -4.45
C ALA A 157 14.57 -5.04 -5.90
N GLY A 158 14.36 -3.89 -6.56
CA GLY A 158 14.89 -3.63 -7.90
C GLY A 158 16.43 -3.56 -7.93
N ARG A 159 17.06 -2.88 -6.96
CA ARG A 159 18.52 -2.78 -6.86
C ARG A 159 19.19 -4.15 -6.68
N ALA A 160 18.59 -5.04 -5.89
CA ALA A 160 19.10 -6.40 -5.68
C ALA A 160 19.08 -7.26 -6.94
N SER A 161 18.24 -6.92 -7.93
CA SER A 161 18.14 -7.64 -9.19
C SER A 161 19.06 -7.07 -10.29
N GLY A 162 19.40 -5.77 -10.21
CA GLY A 162 20.28 -5.09 -11.19
C GLY A 162 21.79 -5.15 -10.88
N GLY A 163 22.19 -5.56 -9.68
CA GLY A 163 23.61 -5.64 -9.29
C GLY A 163 24.39 -6.86 -9.83
N GLY A 164 23.73 -7.74 -10.61
CA GLY A 164 24.34 -8.95 -11.18
C GLY A 164 24.88 -8.81 -12.61
N ASP A 165 24.63 -7.68 -13.29
CA ASP A 165 24.88 -7.52 -14.73
C ASP A 165 26.09 -6.62 -15.06
N ALA A 166 26.77 -6.06 -14.05
CA ALA A 166 27.91 -5.15 -14.23
C ALA A 166 29.27 -5.88 -14.30
N GLY A 167 29.33 -7.02 -15.00
CA GLY A 167 30.52 -7.90 -15.05
C GLY A 167 30.96 -8.36 -16.45
N SER A 168 30.20 -8.11 -17.51
CA SER A 168 30.62 -8.39 -18.88
C SER A 168 30.33 -7.17 -19.74
N ASP A 169 31.34 -6.33 -19.97
CA ASP A 169 31.51 -5.53 -21.18
C ASP A 169 32.71 -4.61 -20.98
N GLY A 170 33.89 -5.15 -21.25
CA GLY A 170 35.15 -4.44 -21.13
C GLY A 170 36.33 -5.15 -21.78
N VAL A 171 36.08 -5.99 -22.80
CA VAL A 171 37.14 -6.42 -23.72
C VAL A 171 36.98 -5.60 -24.98
N GLY A 172 37.84 -4.58 -25.12
CA GLY A 172 37.92 -3.74 -26.31
C GLY A 172 38.29 -4.58 -27.53
N GLY A 173 37.33 -4.75 -28.44
CA GLY A 173 37.58 -5.14 -29.82
C GLY A 173 38.01 -3.90 -30.63
N PRO A 174 39.02 -4.01 -31.52
CA PRO A 174 39.43 -2.89 -32.37
C PRO A 174 38.36 -2.57 -33.43
N PRO A 175 38.35 -1.33 -33.98
CA PRO A 175 37.41 -0.94 -35.00
C PRO A 175 37.74 -1.61 -36.34
N ASP A 176 36.80 -2.38 -36.87
CA ASP A 176 36.87 -2.90 -38.24
C ASP A 176 36.52 -1.77 -39.21
N VAL A 177 37.48 -1.46 -40.10
CA VAL A 177 37.39 -0.43 -41.14
C VAL A 177 37.35 -1.14 -42.49
N GLY A 178 36.19 -1.09 -43.14
CA GLY A 178 35.98 -1.56 -44.51
C GLY A 178 34.55 -2.08 -44.64
N GLY A 179 33.72 -1.71 -45.60
CA GLY A 179 33.92 -1.04 -46.86
C GLY A 179 32.78 -1.50 -47.77
N GLN A 180 32.22 -0.56 -48.52
CA GLN A 180 31.56 -0.76 -49.81
C GLN A 180 30.14 -1.38 -49.91
N ARG A 181 29.22 -0.48 -50.26
CA ARG A 181 28.39 -0.44 -51.50
C ARG A 181 27.48 -1.62 -51.85
N GLY A 182 26.20 -1.27 -52.00
CA GLY A 182 25.45 -1.55 -53.22
C GLY A 182 24.33 -2.59 -53.07
N GLY A 183 23.13 -2.24 -53.52
CA GLY A 183 22.05 -3.21 -53.70
C GLY A 183 20.65 -2.63 -53.48
N VAL A 184 20.18 -1.88 -54.48
CA VAL A 184 18.74 -1.69 -54.73
C VAL A 184 18.15 -3.05 -55.08
N ASP A 185 17.00 -3.43 -54.50
CA ASP A 185 15.95 -4.01 -55.34
C ASP A 185 14.54 -3.86 -54.74
N ILE A 186 13.70 -3.29 -55.59
CA ILE A 186 12.25 -3.17 -55.49
C ILE A 186 11.70 -4.36 -56.28
N SER A 187 10.83 -5.20 -55.71
CA SER A 187 9.68 -5.79 -56.45
C SER A 187 8.81 -6.78 -55.64
N HIS A 188 7.51 -6.45 -55.66
CA HIS A 188 6.34 -7.29 -55.96
C HIS A 188 5.90 -8.53 -55.15
N GLY A 189 4.57 -8.57 -54.94
CA GLY A 189 3.73 -9.78 -54.78
C GLY A 189 2.89 -9.75 -53.50
N ALA A 190 1.69 -9.15 -53.41
CA ALA A 190 0.42 -9.41 -54.12
C ALA A 190 -0.16 -10.83 -53.97
N ARG A 191 -1.24 -10.90 -53.15
CA ARG A 191 -2.46 -11.75 -53.24
C ARG A 191 -2.41 -13.25 -52.87
N ARG A 192 -3.30 -13.59 -51.91
CA ARG A 192 -4.45 -14.55 -51.92
C ARG A 192 -4.57 -15.13 -50.51
N SER A 193 -5.56 -14.82 -49.68
CA SER A 193 -7.01 -15.01 -49.77
C SER A 193 -7.43 -16.45 -50.07
N ALA A 194 -7.95 -17.09 -49.02
CA ALA A 194 -9.05 -18.05 -48.95
C ALA A 194 -8.86 -19.47 -49.51
N GLU A 195 -8.94 -20.45 -48.61
CA GLU A 195 -9.64 -21.75 -48.68
C GLU A 195 -9.41 -22.43 -47.31
N THR A 196 -10.32 -22.40 -46.33
CA THR A 196 -11.45 -23.33 -46.09
C THR A 196 -11.23 -24.74 -46.60
N GLU A 197 -10.77 -25.62 -45.71
CA GLU A 197 -11.43 -26.87 -45.32
C GLU A 197 -11.07 -27.21 -43.86
#